data_AF-A0AB33EUD8-F1
#
_entry.id   AF-A0AB33EUD8-F1
#
_cell.length_a   1.000
_cell.length_b   1.000
_cell.length_c   1.000
_cell.angle_alpha   90.00
_cell.angle_beta   90.00
_cell.angle_gamma   90.00
#
_symmetry.space_group_name_H-M   'P 1'
#
loop_
_entity.id
_entity.type
_entity.pdbx_description
1 polymer ?
#
loop_
_entity_poly.entity_id
_entity_poly.type
_entity_poly.pdbx_seq_one_letter_code
_entity_poly.pdbx_strand_id
1 'polypeptide(L)'
;MAGKATATQNKRRQALIWTVIIGITVGACVIGAITGDSDTDVPAPAADERSGTVPILQAAADSQGICYGWQLVDTYDPVSVGSNLGDGTAVADAPGCARWIEVYANVIYTSSSSESNDSASIRVKGSDDIEFSDLAAIESGLGRFGLDEDAFVDDPGWAVTRAATMLPLLATERGLADPAATPTAEPATPAAPLPDAGSDFWRDRWGWLLATAGLFLLAALFVTVGVRQRRRQLRGPVPAQRAGAGVAGRTREKA
;
A
#
# COMPACT_ATOMS: atom_id res chain seq x y z
N MET A 1 -43.23 13.41 33.42
CA MET A 1 -42.19 12.35 33.26
C MET A 1 -42.15 11.93 31.79
N ALA A 2 -41.32 12.54 30.93
CA ALA A 2 -41.36 12.27 29.48
C ALA A 2 -40.02 12.52 28.76
N GLY A 3 -38.90 12.08 29.36
CA GLY A 3 -37.54 12.36 28.83
C GLY A 3 -36.61 11.16 28.63
N LYS A 4 -37.06 9.93 28.91
CA LYS A 4 -36.19 8.73 28.88
C LYS A 4 -36.40 7.82 27.67
N ALA A 5 -37.46 8.01 26.88
CA ALA A 5 -37.79 7.09 25.78
C ALA A 5 -36.96 7.34 24.49
N THR A 6 -36.56 8.57 24.22
CA THR A 6 -35.90 8.96 22.95
C THR A 6 -34.41 8.60 22.90
N ALA A 7 -33.70 8.63 24.02
CA ALA A 7 -32.27 8.31 24.08
C ALA A 7 -31.95 6.83 23.82
N THR A 8 -32.87 5.93 24.21
CA THR A 8 -32.68 4.47 24.09
C THR A 8 -32.91 3.98 22.66
N GLN A 9 -33.74 4.70 21.89
CA GLN A 9 -34.09 4.34 20.51
C GLN A 9 -32.96 4.64 19.53
N ASN A 10 -32.24 5.75 19.72
CA ASN A 10 -31.09 6.12 18.88
C ASN A 10 -29.89 5.18 19.06
N LYS A 11 -29.63 4.71 20.29
CA LYS A 11 -28.57 3.72 20.56
C LYS A 11 -28.83 2.38 19.88
N ARG A 12 -30.09 1.92 19.82
CA ARG A 12 -30.47 0.67 19.14
C ARG A 12 -30.33 0.77 17.62
N ARG A 13 -30.67 1.91 17.03
CA ARG A 13 -30.48 2.16 15.58
C ARG A 13 -28.99 2.22 15.20
N GLN A 14 -28.16 2.88 16.01
CA GLN A 14 -26.71 2.89 15.78
C GLN A 14 -26.10 1.48 15.91
N ALA A 15 -26.51 0.69 16.89
CA ALA A 15 -26.01 -0.68 17.06
C ALA A 15 -26.36 -1.58 15.87
N LEU A 16 -27.59 -1.48 15.34
CA LEU A 16 -28.04 -2.24 14.17
C LEU A 16 -27.28 -1.89 12.89
N ILE A 17 -26.99 -0.59 12.68
CA ILE A 17 -26.22 -0.12 11.52
C ILE A 17 -24.78 -0.66 11.59
N TRP A 18 -24.15 -0.61 12.76
CA TRP A 18 -22.80 -1.14 12.94
C TRP A 18 -22.72 -2.67 12.73
N THR A 19 -23.72 -3.43 13.18
CA THR A 19 -23.76 -4.89 12.93
C THR A 19 -23.94 -5.25 11.45
N VAL A 20 -24.70 -4.46 10.69
CA VAL A 20 -24.89 -4.70 9.25
C VAL A 20 -23.62 -4.37 8.48
N ILE A 21 -22.95 -3.25 8.82
CA ILE A 21 -21.67 -2.89 8.20
C ILE A 21 -20.62 -3.97 8.45
N ILE A 22 -20.43 -4.39 9.71
CA ILE A 22 -19.47 -5.45 10.05
C ILE A 22 -19.83 -6.77 9.35
N GLY A 23 -21.11 -7.13 9.28
CA GLY A 23 -21.57 -8.33 8.57
C GLY A 23 -21.28 -8.29 7.07
N ILE A 24 -21.45 -7.14 6.41
CA ILE A 24 -21.14 -6.96 4.98
C ILE A 24 -19.63 -6.98 4.74
N THR A 25 -18.83 -6.33 5.59
CA THR A 25 -17.36 -6.33 5.44
C THR A 25 -16.78 -7.72 5.64
N VAL A 26 -17.24 -8.44 6.67
CA VAL A 26 -16.79 -9.82 6.91
C VAL A 26 -17.32 -10.77 5.83
N GLY A 27 -18.56 -10.60 5.36
CA GLY A 27 -19.12 -11.39 4.25
C GLY A 27 -18.39 -11.17 2.92
N ALA A 28 -17.99 -9.94 2.60
CA ALA A 28 -17.19 -9.62 1.41
C ALA A 28 -15.77 -10.18 1.49
N CYS A 29 -15.14 -10.19 2.67
CA CYS A 29 -13.83 -10.81 2.86
C CYS A 29 -13.87 -12.34 2.77
N VAL A 30 -14.99 -12.98 3.12
CA VAL A 30 -15.10 -14.45 3.05
C VAL A 30 -15.41 -14.92 1.63
N ILE A 31 -16.18 -14.18 0.82
CA ILE A 31 -16.46 -14.58 -0.57
C ILE A 31 -15.19 -14.55 -1.45
N GLY A 32 -14.23 -13.65 -1.18
CA GLY A 32 -12.95 -13.61 -1.88
C GLY A 32 -12.00 -14.79 -1.57
N ALA A 33 -12.30 -15.61 -0.57
CA ALA A 33 -11.45 -16.72 -0.14
C ALA A 33 -11.92 -18.12 -0.60
N ILE A 34 -13.01 -18.24 -1.37
CA ILE A 34 -13.64 -19.54 -1.72
C ILE A 34 -13.65 -19.85 -3.22
N THR A 35 -13.09 -18.99 -4.07
CA THR A 35 -12.82 -19.34 -5.47
C THR A 35 -11.38 -19.80 -5.60
N GLY A 36 -11.09 -20.98 -5.05
CA GLY A 36 -9.90 -21.74 -5.41
C GLY A 36 -10.18 -22.46 -6.72
N ASP A 37 -10.04 -21.74 -7.83
CA ASP A 37 -9.78 -22.38 -9.11
C ASP A 37 -8.28 -22.61 -9.14
N SER A 38 -7.84 -23.87 -9.22
CA SER A 38 -6.43 -24.21 -9.44
C SER A 38 -6.14 -23.97 -10.91
N ASP A 39 -6.15 -22.69 -11.29
CA ASP A 39 -5.95 -22.27 -12.67
C ASP A 39 -4.48 -22.49 -13.02
N THR A 40 -4.23 -23.45 -13.91
CA THR A 40 -2.89 -23.71 -14.44
C THR A 40 -2.58 -22.82 -15.64
N ASP A 41 -3.52 -21.95 -16.03
CA ASP A 41 -3.32 -21.04 -17.14
C ASP A 41 -2.33 -19.94 -16.77
N VAL A 42 -1.36 -19.70 -17.65
CA VAL A 42 -0.40 -18.61 -17.50
C VAL A 42 -1.07 -17.29 -17.93
N PRO A 43 -1.19 -16.28 -17.04
CA PRO A 43 -1.82 -15.03 -17.40
C PRO A 43 -0.94 -14.23 -18.36
N ALA A 44 -1.56 -13.73 -19.44
CA ALA A 44 -0.91 -12.78 -20.32
C ALA A 44 -0.67 -11.44 -19.59
N PRO A 45 0.33 -10.64 -20.02
CA PRO A 45 0.51 -9.28 -19.51
C PRO A 45 -0.77 -8.44 -19.63
N ALA A 46 -0.97 -7.49 -18.74
CA ALA A 46 -2.09 -6.57 -18.85
C ALA A 46 -1.96 -5.68 -20.11
N ALA A 47 -3.08 -5.20 -20.63
CA ALA A 47 -3.09 -4.44 -21.89
C ALA A 47 -2.31 -3.11 -21.78
N ASP A 48 -2.32 -2.49 -20.60
CA ASP A 48 -1.53 -1.29 -20.28
C ASP A 48 -0.03 -1.59 -20.18
N GLU A 49 0.36 -2.75 -19.65
CA GLU A 49 1.77 -3.20 -19.64
C GLU A 49 2.30 -3.39 -21.07
N ARG A 50 1.53 -4.05 -21.94
CA ARG A 50 1.91 -4.24 -23.35
C ARG A 50 2.00 -2.91 -24.09
N SER A 51 0.96 -2.08 -23.98
CA SER A 51 0.92 -0.78 -24.65
C SER A 51 1.94 0.23 -24.09
N GLY A 52 2.34 0.11 -22.82
CA GLY A 52 3.43 0.88 -22.23
C GLY A 52 4.83 0.40 -22.65
N THR A 53 4.98 -0.90 -22.93
CA THR A 53 6.27 -1.50 -23.31
C THR A 53 6.68 -1.20 -24.74
N VAL A 54 5.75 -1.32 -25.70
CA VAL A 54 6.01 -1.08 -27.13
C VAL A 54 6.75 0.24 -27.42
N PRO A 55 6.30 1.42 -26.95
CA PRO A 55 6.96 2.69 -27.26
C PRO A 55 8.37 2.79 -26.66
N ILE A 56 8.63 2.13 -25.53
CA ILE A 56 9.98 2.07 -24.93
C ILE A 56 10.91 1.27 -25.85
N LEU A 57 10.45 0.11 -26.31
CA LEU A 57 11.23 -0.74 -27.22
C LEU A 57 11.42 -0.06 -28.58
N GLN A 58 10.42 0.68 -29.07
CA GLN A 58 10.51 1.45 -30.30
C GLN A 58 11.59 2.53 -30.21
N ALA A 59 11.57 3.37 -29.17
CA ALA A 59 12.57 4.42 -28.98
C ALA A 59 14.00 3.85 -28.83
N ALA A 60 14.12 2.72 -28.13
CA ALA A 60 15.39 2.00 -28.03
C ALA A 60 15.85 1.50 -29.40
N ALA A 61 14.99 0.81 -30.14
CA ALA A 61 15.32 0.27 -31.46
C ALA A 61 15.72 1.36 -32.46
N ASP A 62 15.01 2.49 -32.47
CA ASP A 62 15.31 3.62 -33.35
C ASP A 62 16.69 4.23 -33.09
N SER A 63 17.16 4.20 -31.83
CA SER A 63 18.46 4.76 -31.45
C SER A 63 19.61 3.76 -31.48
N GLN A 64 19.33 2.48 -31.22
CA GLN A 64 20.33 1.43 -31.07
C GLN A 64 20.50 0.56 -32.32
N GLY A 65 19.54 0.61 -33.25
CA GLY A 65 19.57 -0.20 -34.47
C GLY A 65 19.37 -1.71 -34.22
N ILE A 66 18.84 -2.08 -33.05
CA ILE A 66 18.50 -3.46 -32.66
C ILE A 66 17.01 -3.50 -32.36
N CYS A 67 16.28 -4.43 -32.95
CA CYS A 67 14.89 -4.65 -32.57
C CYS A 67 14.79 -5.41 -31.25
N TYR A 68 13.83 -5.05 -30.41
CA TYR A 68 13.64 -5.65 -29.09
C TYR A 68 12.24 -6.23 -28.97
N GLY A 69 12.10 -7.37 -28.31
CA GLY A 69 10.80 -8.01 -28.12
C GLY A 69 10.68 -8.94 -26.93
N TRP A 70 9.51 -9.55 -26.83
CA TRP A 70 9.16 -10.51 -25.81
C TRP A 70 8.25 -11.62 -26.35
N GLN A 71 8.38 -12.79 -25.74
CA GLN A 71 7.52 -13.92 -25.96
C GLN A 71 7.30 -14.65 -24.62
N LEU A 72 6.04 -14.75 -24.21
CA LEU A 72 5.59 -15.56 -23.08
C LEU A 72 4.84 -16.76 -23.64
N VAL A 73 5.21 -17.95 -23.19
CA VAL A 73 4.56 -19.20 -23.56
C VAL A 73 4.18 -20.00 -22.32
N ASP A 74 3.13 -20.79 -22.45
CA ASP A 74 2.79 -21.87 -21.54
C ASP A 74 3.13 -23.19 -22.24
N THR A 75 4.22 -23.81 -21.81
CA THR A 75 4.76 -25.08 -22.31
C THR A 75 5.13 -25.06 -23.79
N TYR A 76 4.14 -24.94 -24.68
CA TYR A 76 4.27 -24.79 -26.13
C TYR A 76 3.34 -23.73 -26.72
N ASP A 77 2.30 -23.32 -25.97
CA ASP A 77 1.27 -22.43 -26.48
C ASP A 77 1.66 -20.97 -26.23
N PRO A 78 1.64 -20.11 -27.26
CA PRO A 78 1.97 -18.71 -27.11
C PRO A 78 0.88 -17.98 -26.31
N VAL A 79 1.26 -17.42 -25.17
CA VAL A 79 0.38 -16.64 -24.29
C VAL A 79 0.42 -15.16 -24.67
N SER A 80 1.62 -14.62 -24.92
CA SER A 80 1.80 -13.24 -25.36
C SER A 80 3.06 -13.09 -26.19
N VAL A 81 3.00 -12.24 -27.21
CA VAL A 81 4.14 -11.88 -28.05
C VAL A 81 4.08 -10.41 -28.38
N GLY A 82 5.23 -9.74 -28.45
CA GLY A 82 5.29 -8.35 -28.90
C GLY A 82 6.72 -7.85 -29.07
N SER A 83 6.84 -6.67 -29.66
CA SER A 83 8.13 -6.05 -29.98
C SER A 83 8.04 -4.54 -30.11
N ASN A 84 9.16 -3.92 -30.46
CA ASN A 84 9.24 -2.53 -30.92
C ASN A 84 8.33 -2.21 -32.12
N LEU A 85 7.82 -3.22 -32.83
CA LEU A 85 6.89 -3.05 -33.95
C LEU A 85 5.42 -3.09 -33.54
N GLY A 86 5.13 -3.52 -32.30
CA GLY A 86 3.78 -3.57 -31.78
C GLY A 86 3.52 -4.77 -30.87
N ASP A 87 2.39 -4.68 -30.15
CA ASP A 87 1.77 -5.81 -29.48
C ASP A 87 1.29 -6.84 -30.52
N GLY A 88 1.48 -8.13 -30.23
CA GLY A 88 1.16 -9.24 -31.13
C GLY A 88 2.16 -9.46 -32.27
N THR A 89 3.28 -8.74 -32.31
CA THR A 89 4.29 -8.87 -33.37
C THR A 89 5.60 -9.45 -32.83
N ALA A 90 5.92 -10.69 -33.19
CA ALA A 90 7.19 -11.34 -32.88
C ALA A 90 8.35 -10.62 -33.58
N VAL A 91 9.48 -10.44 -32.90
CA VAL A 91 10.63 -9.73 -33.49
C VAL A 91 11.45 -10.62 -34.43
N ALA A 92 11.54 -11.92 -34.14
CA ALA A 92 12.40 -12.86 -34.87
C ALA A 92 12.06 -12.98 -36.37
N ASP A 93 10.76 -12.91 -36.71
CA ASP A 93 10.28 -13.06 -38.08
C ASP A 93 9.87 -11.72 -38.73
N ALA A 94 10.11 -10.60 -38.03
CA ALA A 94 9.60 -9.32 -38.47
C ALA A 94 10.44 -8.73 -39.62
N PRO A 95 9.79 -8.29 -40.72
CA PRO A 95 10.50 -7.63 -41.79
C PRO A 95 11.11 -6.31 -41.29
N GLY A 96 12.42 -6.15 -41.49
CA GLY A 96 13.17 -4.97 -41.04
C GLY A 96 13.95 -5.17 -39.73
N CYS A 97 13.74 -6.27 -39.01
CA CYS A 97 14.48 -6.62 -37.81
C CYS A 97 15.57 -7.65 -38.12
N ALA A 98 16.57 -7.27 -38.92
CA ALA A 98 17.69 -8.16 -39.24
C ALA A 98 18.57 -8.47 -38.01
N ARG A 99 18.71 -7.49 -37.11
CA ARG A 99 19.40 -7.61 -35.83
C ARG A 99 18.39 -7.41 -34.70
N TRP A 100 18.24 -8.41 -33.82
CA TRP A 100 17.20 -8.39 -32.80
C TRP A 100 17.59 -9.15 -31.52
N ILE A 101 16.93 -8.81 -30.41
CA ILE A 101 17.03 -9.49 -29.12
C ILE A 101 15.62 -9.60 -28.53
N GLU A 102 15.24 -10.77 -28.02
CA GLU A 102 13.96 -10.98 -27.34
C GLU A 102 14.12 -11.75 -26.03
N VAL A 103 13.26 -11.44 -25.06
CA VAL A 103 13.05 -12.30 -23.90
C VAL A 103 12.05 -13.38 -24.27
N TYR A 104 12.43 -14.64 -24.06
CA TYR A 104 11.56 -15.80 -24.18
C TYR A 104 11.36 -16.41 -22.79
N ALA A 105 10.14 -16.37 -22.28
CA ALA A 105 9.78 -16.95 -21.00
C ALA A 105 8.78 -18.10 -21.21
N ASN A 106 9.12 -19.28 -20.68
CA ASN A 106 8.22 -20.42 -20.61
C ASN A 106 7.84 -20.66 -19.15
N VAL A 107 6.57 -20.50 -18.82
CA VAL A 107 6.06 -20.66 -17.46
C VAL A 107 5.16 -21.88 -17.44
N ILE A 108 5.30 -22.68 -16.39
CA ILE A 108 4.57 -23.93 -16.22
C ILE A 108 3.96 -23.91 -14.82
N TYR A 109 2.65 -23.73 -14.74
CA TYR A 109 1.90 -23.96 -13.52
C TYR A 109 1.45 -25.41 -13.43
N THR A 110 1.63 -25.97 -12.24
CA THR A 110 1.27 -27.34 -11.90
C THR A 110 -0.05 -27.35 -11.15
N SER A 111 -0.81 -28.44 -11.26
CA SER A 111 -2.07 -28.53 -10.53
C SER A 111 -1.82 -28.51 -9.02
N SER A 112 -2.76 -27.96 -8.24
CA SER A 112 -2.64 -27.92 -6.78
C SER A 112 -2.62 -29.30 -6.10
N SER A 113 -2.92 -30.36 -6.85
CA SER A 113 -2.84 -31.76 -6.43
C SER A 113 -1.51 -32.43 -6.78
N SER A 114 -0.63 -31.72 -7.47
CA SER A 114 0.69 -32.18 -7.88
C SER A 114 1.70 -31.96 -6.75
N GLU A 115 2.66 -32.87 -6.60
CA GLU A 115 3.83 -32.68 -5.73
C GLU A 115 4.97 -31.95 -6.47
N SER A 116 4.81 -31.70 -7.77
CA SER A 116 5.73 -30.87 -8.55
C SER A 116 5.51 -29.40 -8.20
N ASN A 117 6.59 -28.61 -8.27
CA ASN A 117 6.49 -27.15 -8.14
C ASN A 117 6.20 -26.52 -9.49
N ASP A 118 5.61 -25.33 -9.43
CA ASP A 118 5.57 -24.39 -10.55
C ASP A 118 7.00 -23.98 -10.92
N SER A 119 7.20 -23.63 -12.19
CA SER A 119 8.53 -23.27 -12.68
C SER A 119 8.48 -22.29 -13.83
N ALA A 120 9.58 -21.56 -14.00
CA ALA A 120 9.77 -20.67 -15.14
C ALA A 120 11.16 -20.85 -15.75
N SER A 121 11.22 -20.95 -17.08
CA SER A 121 12.46 -20.94 -17.86
C SER A 121 12.54 -19.66 -18.66
N ILE A 122 13.50 -18.81 -18.31
CA ILE A 122 13.78 -17.55 -19.00
C ILE A 122 14.98 -17.76 -19.91
N ARG A 123 14.86 -17.30 -21.15
CA ARG A 123 15.93 -17.26 -22.15
C ARG A 123 15.98 -15.91 -22.82
N VAL A 124 17.16 -15.50 -23.21
CA VAL A 124 17.32 -14.38 -24.14
C VAL A 124 17.77 -14.92 -25.48
N LYS A 125 16.96 -14.67 -26.52
CA LYS A 125 17.27 -15.06 -27.90
C LYS A 125 17.67 -13.82 -28.69
N GLY A 126 18.37 -14.03 -29.79
CA GLY A 126 18.75 -12.96 -30.70
C GLY A 126 19.04 -13.49 -32.09
N SER A 127 19.28 -12.55 -33.00
CA SER A 127 19.73 -12.83 -34.36
C SER A 127 21.11 -13.49 -34.40
N ASP A 128 21.43 -14.19 -35.50
CA ASP A 128 22.66 -14.98 -35.66
C ASP A 128 23.97 -14.18 -35.58
N ASP A 129 23.89 -12.85 -35.68
CA ASP A 129 25.01 -11.92 -35.59
C ASP A 129 25.31 -11.44 -34.15
N ILE A 130 24.62 -12.00 -33.15
CA ILE A 130 24.86 -11.76 -31.72
C ILE A 130 25.39 -13.06 -31.10
N GLU A 131 26.53 -12.97 -30.40
CA GLU A 131 27.14 -14.15 -29.81
C GLU A 131 26.30 -14.73 -28.66
N PHE A 132 26.28 -16.05 -28.56
CA PHE A 132 25.59 -16.74 -27.47
C PHE A 132 26.08 -16.30 -26.08
N SER A 133 27.37 -16.00 -25.93
CA SER A 133 27.96 -15.48 -24.70
C SER A 133 27.35 -14.15 -24.29
N ASP A 134 27.06 -13.26 -25.24
CA ASP A 134 26.43 -11.97 -24.94
C ASP A 134 24.97 -12.16 -24.53
N LEU A 135 24.22 -12.99 -25.25
CA LEU A 135 22.82 -13.31 -24.93
C LEU A 135 22.69 -13.96 -23.54
N ALA A 136 23.51 -14.96 -23.22
CA ALA A 136 23.50 -15.64 -21.91
C ALA A 136 23.84 -14.68 -20.77
N ALA A 137 24.64 -13.66 -21.06
CA ALA A 137 25.07 -12.71 -20.07
C ALA A 137 24.10 -11.52 -19.95
N ILE A 138 23.30 -11.22 -20.98
CA ILE A 138 22.08 -10.41 -20.88
C ILE A 138 21.03 -11.14 -20.04
N GLU A 139 20.78 -12.43 -20.31
CA GLU A 139 19.88 -13.30 -19.54
C GLU A 139 20.25 -13.29 -18.04
N SER A 140 21.52 -13.55 -17.72
CA SER A 140 22.01 -13.48 -16.34
C SER A 140 21.90 -12.07 -15.73
N GLY A 141 21.93 -11.04 -16.57
CA GLY A 141 21.80 -9.65 -16.15
C GLY A 141 20.37 -9.28 -15.73
N LEU A 142 19.35 -10.00 -16.17
CA LEU A 142 17.95 -9.76 -15.77
C LEU A 142 17.77 -9.92 -14.25
N GLY A 143 18.44 -10.90 -13.63
CA GLY A 143 18.34 -11.18 -12.20
C GLY A 143 18.71 -9.98 -11.31
N ARG A 144 19.59 -9.07 -11.75
CA ARG A 144 19.93 -7.86 -10.96
C ARG A 144 18.76 -6.88 -10.82
N PHE A 145 17.73 -7.04 -11.63
CA PHE A 145 16.49 -6.27 -11.59
C PHE A 145 15.36 -7.03 -10.88
N GLY A 146 15.65 -8.18 -10.25
CA GLY A 146 14.65 -9.05 -9.65
C GLY A 146 13.78 -9.76 -10.68
N LEU A 147 14.32 -10.01 -11.88
CA LEU A 147 13.66 -10.75 -12.95
C LEU A 147 14.28 -12.15 -13.03
N ASP A 148 13.98 -12.95 -12.01
CA ASP A 148 14.40 -14.33 -11.83
C ASP A 148 13.19 -15.29 -11.93
N GLU A 149 13.43 -16.59 -11.77
CA GLU A 149 12.39 -17.62 -11.89
C GLU A 149 11.17 -17.32 -11.01
N ASP A 150 11.37 -16.95 -9.75
CA ASP A 150 10.29 -16.67 -8.80
C ASP A 150 9.43 -15.50 -9.28
N ALA A 151 10.03 -14.42 -9.79
CA ALA A 151 9.28 -13.29 -10.34
C ALA A 151 8.41 -13.66 -11.55
N PHE A 152 8.90 -14.56 -12.41
CA PHE A 152 8.14 -15.05 -13.56
C PHE A 152 7.06 -16.07 -13.18
N VAL A 153 7.23 -16.82 -12.09
CA VAL A 153 6.18 -17.67 -11.53
C VAL A 153 5.10 -16.82 -10.86
N ASP A 154 5.48 -15.78 -10.10
CA ASP A 154 4.54 -14.95 -9.34
C ASP A 154 3.70 -14.01 -10.23
N ASP A 155 4.32 -13.38 -11.23
CA ASP A 155 3.64 -12.45 -12.15
C ASP A 155 4.26 -12.51 -13.56
N PRO A 156 3.94 -13.54 -14.37
CA PRO A 156 4.58 -13.79 -15.66
C PRO A 156 4.34 -12.67 -16.67
N GLY A 157 3.15 -12.07 -16.63
CA GLY A 157 2.75 -10.99 -17.52
C GLY A 157 3.54 -9.70 -17.29
N TRP A 158 3.63 -9.28 -16.03
CA TRP A 158 4.47 -8.15 -15.65
C TRP A 158 5.95 -8.44 -15.88
N ALA A 159 6.43 -9.62 -15.46
CA ALA A 159 7.85 -9.96 -15.50
C ALA A 159 8.39 -9.99 -16.94
N VAL A 160 7.64 -10.56 -17.90
CA VAL A 160 8.08 -10.64 -19.30
C VAL A 160 8.17 -9.27 -19.97
N THR A 161 7.19 -8.39 -19.73
CA THR A 161 7.20 -7.03 -20.28
C THR A 161 8.27 -6.18 -19.62
N ARG A 162 8.44 -6.32 -18.30
CA ARG A 162 9.53 -5.66 -17.56
C ARG A 162 10.91 -6.10 -18.04
N ALA A 163 11.12 -7.39 -18.26
CA ALA A 163 12.36 -7.93 -18.80
C ALA A 163 12.66 -7.40 -20.21
N ALA A 164 11.65 -7.32 -21.07
CA ALA A 164 11.79 -6.71 -22.40
C ALA A 164 12.30 -5.26 -22.31
N THR A 165 11.76 -4.45 -21.39
CA THR A 165 12.21 -3.06 -21.20
C THR A 165 13.66 -2.93 -20.69
N MET A 166 14.25 -4.00 -20.15
CA MET A 166 15.64 -4.01 -19.68
C MET A 166 16.63 -4.41 -20.78
N LEU A 167 16.17 -5.04 -21.86
CA LEU A 167 17.05 -5.49 -22.95
C LEU A 167 17.89 -4.37 -23.58
N PRO A 168 17.36 -3.16 -23.87
CA PRO A 168 18.15 -2.07 -24.44
C PRO A 168 19.36 -1.69 -23.58
N LEU A 169 19.15 -1.59 -22.27
CA LEU A 169 20.19 -1.27 -21.30
C LEU A 169 21.24 -2.38 -21.23
N LEU A 170 20.78 -3.63 -21.12
CA LEU A 170 21.65 -4.80 -21.05
C LEU A 170 22.47 -4.98 -22.34
N ALA A 171 21.88 -4.69 -23.51
CA ALA A 171 22.58 -4.71 -24.79
C ALA A 171 23.71 -3.67 -24.84
N THR A 172 23.48 -2.46 -24.31
CA THR A 172 24.52 -1.43 -24.21
C THR A 172 25.67 -1.85 -23.30
N GLU A 173 25.38 -2.49 -22.16
CA GLU A 173 26.45 -2.96 -21.25
C GLU A 173 27.32 -4.05 -21.88
N ARG A 174 26.78 -4.78 -22.86
CA ARG A 174 27.54 -5.74 -23.68
C ARG A 174 28.27 -5.09 -24.85
N GLY A 175 28.11 -3.78 -25.05
CA GLY A 175 28.66 -3.09 -26.21
C GLY A 175 28.02 -3.52 -27.53
N LEU A 176 26.82 -4.14 -27.48
CA LEU A 176 26.08 -4.52 -28.69
C LEU A 176 25.43 -3.31 -29.37
N ALA A 177 25.18 -2.25 -28.61
CA ALA A 177 24.63 -0.99 -29.08
C ALA A 177 25.15 0.17 -28.24
N ASP A 178 25.13 1.37 -28.80
CA ASP A 178 25.33 2.60 -28.04
C ASP A 178 24.18 2.81 -27.03
N PRO A 179 24.37 3.65 -26.00
CA PRO A 179 23.30 3.99 -25.07
C PRO A 179 22.08 4.55 -25.81
N ALA A 180 20.89 4.03 -25.48
CA ALA A 180 19.64 4.53 -26.05
C ALA A 180 19.49 6.03 -25.80
N ALA A 181 18.94 6.74 -26.79
CA ALA A 181 18.73 8.18 -26.68
C ALA A 181 17.85 8.49 -25.46
N THR A 182 18.36 9.31 -24.54
CA THR A 182 17.53 9.78 -23.43
C THR A 182 16.47 10.72 -24.01
N PRO A 183 15.19 10.58 -23.63
CA PRO A 183 14.18 11.55 -24.03
C PRO A 183 14.67 12.94 -23.60
N THR A 184 14.88 13.81 -24.58
CA THR A 184 15.23 15.20 -24.32
C THR A 184 14.05 15.81 -23.58
N ALA A 185 14.23 16.09 -22.29
CA ALA A 185 13.22 16.80 -21.52
C ALA A 185 12.91 18.11 -22.25
N GLU A 186 11.64 18.28 -22.63
CA GLU A 186 11.14 19.53 -23.17
C GLU A 186 11.47 20.64 -22.15
N PRO A 187 11.89 21.85 -22.58
CA PRO A 187 12.24 22.92 -21.65
C PRO A 187 11.11 23.13 -20.65
N ALA A 188 11.34 22.76 -19.39
CA ALA A 188 10.33 22.87 -18.36
C ALA A 188 9.95 24.34 -18.24
N THR A 189 8.68 24.66 -18.54
CA THR A 189 8.10 25.94 -18.13
C THR A 189 8.30 26.03 -16.61
N PRO A 190 8.89 27.11 -16.07
CA PRO A 190 9.17 27.19 -14.64
C PRO A 190 7.90 26.88 -13.86
N ALA A 191 7.94 25.80 -13.07
CA ALA A 191 6.82 25.37 -12.27
C ALA A 191 6.41 26.53 -11.34
N ALA A 192 5.10 26.79 -11.27
CA ALA A 192 4.59 27.76 -10.30
C ALA A 192 5.05 27.33 -8.90
N PRO A 193 5.47 28.29 -8.04
CA PRO A 193 5.93 27.96 -6.70
C PRO A 193 4.84 27.17 -5.96
N LEU A 194 5.28 26.16 -5.20
CA LEU A 194 4.39 25.39 -4.35
C LEU A 194 3.63 26.36 -3.42
N PRO A 195 2.34 26.09 -3.13
CA PRO A 195 1.61 26.86 -2.14
C PRO A 195 2.34 26.80 -0.80
N ASP A 196 2.28 27.89 -0.04
CA ASP A 196 2.92 27.99 1.27
C ASP A 196 2.57 26.77 2.13
N ALA A 197 3.59 26.18 2.77
CA ALA A 197 3.39 25.06 3.68
C ALA A 197 2.37 25.44 4.75
N GLY A 198 1.21 24.76 4.75
CA GLY A 198 0.16 24.98 5.73
C GLY A 198 0.66 24.81 7.17
N SER A 199 0.06 25.51 8.12
CA SER A 199 0.53 25.46 9.51
C SER A 199 0.24 24.11 10.17
N ASP A 200 1.27 23.33 10.47
CA ASP A 200 1.18 22.07 11.24
C ASP A 200 0.91 22.25 12.74
N PHE A 201 0.41 23.42 13.15
CA PHE A 201 0.23 23.81 14.56
C PHE A 201 -0.59 22.78 15.35
N TRP A 202 -1.64 22.23 14.74
CA TRP A 202 -2.51 21.25 15.39
C TRP A 202 -1.79 19.94 15.64
N ARG A 203 -1.00 19.47 14.67
CA ARG A 203 -0.25 18.21 14.77
C ARG A 203 0.92 18.30 15.73
N ASP A 204 1.53 19.48 15.82
CA ASP A 204 2.74 19.69 16.63
C ASP A 204 2.42 20.07 18.09
N ARG A 205 1.31 20.78 18.35
CA ARG A 205 0.96 21.27 19.71
C ARG A 205 -0.23 20.59 20.39
N TRP A 206 -0.90 19.59 19.79
CA TRP A 206 -2.05 18.93 20.44
C TRP A 206 -1.72 18.32 21.81
N GLY A 207 -0.53 17.72 21.98
CA GLY A 207 -0.12 17.15 23.26
C GLY A 207 -0.05 18.19 24.40
N TRP A 208 0.47 19.38 24.10
CA TRP A 208 0.54 20.48 25.06
C TRP A 208 -0.85 21.04 25.41
N LEU A 209 -1.75 21.12 24.42
CA LEU A 209 -3.15 21.53 24.62
C LEU A 209 -3.91 20.54 25.51
N LEU A 210 -3.70 19.23 25.32
CA LEU A 210 -4.31 18.20 26.18
C LEU A 210 -3.76 18.26 27.61
N ALA A 211 -2.45 18.44 27.76
CA ALA A 211 -1.83 18.56 29.08
C ALA A 211 -2.35 19.79 29.86
N THR A 212 -2.43 20.95 29.21
CA THR A 212 -2.95 22.19 29.82
C THR A 212 -4.44 22.06 30.16
N ALA A 213 -5.26 21.51 29.26
CA ALA A 213 -6.68 21.24 29.55
C ALA A 213 -6.86 20.29 30.74
N GLY A 214 -6.06 19.21 30.81
CA GLY A 214 -6.05 18.27 31.93
C GLY A 214 -5.69 18.94 33.26
N LEU A 215 -4.68 19.82 33.26
CA LEU A 215 -4.28 20.57 34.45
C LEU A 215 -5.38 21.50 34.94
N PHE A 216 -6.08 22.19 34.03
CA PHE A 216 -7.22 23.05 34.38
C PHE A 216 -8.37 22.27 35.01
N LEU A 217 -8.67 21.07 34.50
CA LEU A 217 -9.70 20.20 35.08
C LEU A 217 -9.33 19.72 36.48
N LEU A 218 -8.07 19.34 36.70
CA LEU A 218 -7.56 18.99 38.03
C LEU A 218 -7.66 20.18 39.00
N ALA A 219 -7.25 21.38 38.57
CA ALA A 219 -7.38 22.58 39.38
C ALA A 219 -8.85 22.86 39.77
N ALA A 220 -9.77 22.77 38.80
CA ALA A 220 -11.20 22.92 39.05
C ALA A 220 -11.74 21.87 40.03
N LEU A 221 -11.27 20.63 39.93
CA LEU A 221 -11.59 19.56 40.88
C LEU A 221 -11.12 19.91 42.30
N PHE A 222 -9.87 20.34 42.47
CA PHE A 222 -9.34 20.72 43.79
C PHE A 222 -10.13 21.90 44.40
N VAL A 223 -10.46 22.91 43.59
CA VAL A 223 -11.27 24.05 44.05
C VAL A 223 -12.66 23.59 44.49
N THR A 224 -13.34 22.77 43.68
CA THR A 224 -14.69 22.28 44.01
C THR A 224 -14.70 21.37 45.25
N VAL A 225 -13.72 20.49 45.39
CA VAL A 225 -13.53 19.65 46.59
C VAL A 225 -13.23 20.51 47.82
N GLY A 226 -12.31 21.46 47.71
CA GLY A 226 -11.95 22.39 48.78
C GLY A 226 -13.14 23.23 49.26
N VAL A 227 -13.94 23.77 48.34
CA VAL A 227 -15.18 24.49 48.67
C VAL A 227 -16.19 23.57 49.36
N ARG A 228 -16.33 22.33 48.90
CA ARG A 228 -17.26 21.35 49.50
C ARG A 228 -16.82 20.93 50.91
N GLN A 229 -15.53 20.69 51.12
CA GLN A 229 -14.96 20.39 52.43
C GLN A 229 -15.10 21.58 53.39
N ARG A 230 -14.79 22.80 52.94
CA ARG A 230 -14.97 24.02 53.74
C ARG A 230 -16.43 24.28 54.12
N ARG A 231 -17.38 24.05 53.21
CA ARG A 231 -18.82 24.13 53.51
C ARG A 231 -19.28 23.07 54.51
N ARG A 232 -18.64 21.90 54.54
CA ARG A 232 -18.90 20.85 55.55
C ARG A 232 -18.33 21.23 56.92
N GLN A 233 -17.14 21.83 56.96
CA GLN A 233 -16.53 22.30 58.20
C GLN A 233 -17.29 23.49 58.82
N LEU A 234 -17.74 24.45 58.00
CA LEU A 234 -18.57 25.57 58.46
C LEU A 234 -20.00 25.16 58.88
N ARG A 235 -20.40 23.92 58.57
CA ARG A 235 -21.66 23.30 59.03
C ARG A 235 -21.43 22.30 60.17
N GLY A 236 -20.23 22.27 60.76
CA GLY A 236 -19.98 21.55 62.00
C GLY A 236 -20.85 22.13 63.13
N PRO A 237 -21.37 21.29 64.05
CA PRO A 237 -22.31 21.74 65.06
C PRO A 237 -21.64 22.75 66.00
N VAL A 238 -22.29 23.89 66.23
CA VAL A 238 -22.00 24.76 67.38
C VAL A 238 -22.13 23.89 68.65
N PRO A 239 -21.14 23.83 69.55
CA PRO A 239 -21.30 23.11 70.81
C PRO A 239 -22.45 23.75 71.59
N ALA A 240 -23.45 22.93 71.90
CA ALA A 240 -24.63 23.33 72.65
C ALA A 240 -24.20 23.96 73.98
N GLN A 241 -24.61 25.20 74.20
CA GLN A 241 -24.52 25.88 75.47
C GLN A 241 -25.33 25.07 76.50
N ARG A 242 -24.61 24.52 77.48
CA ARG A 242 -25.12 23.63 78.53
C ARG A 242 -26.19 24.34 79.37
N ALA A 243 -27.44 23.93 79.23
CA ALA A 243 -28.49 24.29 80.18
C ALA A 243 -28.26 23.54 81.50
N GLY A 244 -28.13 24.29 82.60
CA GLY A 244 -28.42 23.80 83.95
C GLY A 244 -27.36 22.92 84.62
N ALA A 245 -26.27 23.54 85.09
CA ALA A 245 -25.53 23.04 86.25
C ALA A 245 -25.55 24.14 87.32
N GLY A 246 -26.28 23.89 88.42
CA GLY A 246 -26.40 24.83 89.53
C GLY A 246 -27.55 24.48 90.47
N VAL A 247 -27.44 23.33 91.13
CA VAL A 247 -28.26 23.00 92.31
C VAL A 247 -27.61 23.63 93.55
N ALA A 248 -28.46 24.08 94.47
CA ALA A 248 -28.25 24.33 95.90
C ALA A 248 -27.85 25.75 96.36
N GLY A 249 -28.80 26.37 97.06
CA GLY A 249 -28.59 27.45 98.02
C GLY A 249 -29.84 27.63 98.88
N ARG A 250 -30.02 26.81 99.92
CA ARG A 250 -30.95 27.10 101.02
C ARG A 250 -30.25 28.02 102.02
N THR A 251 -30.92 29.09 102.44
CA THR A 251 -31.18 29.37 103.87
C THR A 251 -32.32 30.38 104.04
N ARG A 252 -32.99 30.21 105.18
CA ARG A 252 -34.22 30.79 105.68
C ARG A 252 -33.85 31.85 106.71
N GLU A 253 -34.46 33.04 106.66
CA GLU A 253 -34.76 33.83 107.85
C GLU A 253 -35.72 34.99 107.53
N LYS A 254 -36.86 35.06 108.24
CA LYS A 254 -37.46 36.29 108.78
C LYS A 254 -38.59 35.94 109.76
N ALA A 255 -38.50 36.62 110.92
CA ALA A 255 -39.47 36.81 112.00
C ALA A 255 -39.77 35.60 112.89
#